data_AF-A0A0G1A6D1-F1
#
_entry.id   AF-A0A0G1A6D1-F1
#
_cell.length_a   1.000
_cell.length_b   1.000
_cell.length_c   1.000
_cell.angle_alpha   90.00
_cell.angle_beta   90.00
_cell.angle_gamma   90.00
#
_symmetry.space_group_name_H-M   'P 1'
#
loop_
_entity.id
_entity.type
_entity.pdbx_description
1 polymer ?
#
loop_
_entity_poly.entity_id
_entity_poly.type
_entity_poly.pdbx_seq_one_letter_code
_entity_poly.pdbx_strand_id
1 'polypeptide(L)'
;MCAAWLGWRFCQEKKLYLFSILFFIIALGPVYNLQLSGFTSEGERFVYLPSIGMAMLLAVIVAGLWKKWRILGIITAMVLIVYFSFNLWQRNLIWQNAGALSQQLLADFASETNLKPGEGAVIMGLPDNIGGAYVFRNGWITALKLFYPTYLVDVLPTKALLNLSKNNYNKKVIDWTVLPNGYRASAISSQHLFTGSAKLDSLDYLLNIKNYDTIVKAGNEAEFHFTPIFIAQLSSKTINFLVFNEGRLKKIDPIISVYKENSN
;
A
#
# COMPACT_ATOMS: atom_id res chain seq x y z
N MET A 1 47.71 35.57 -13.39
CA MET A 1 47.00 34.31 -13.73
C MET A 1 46.04 33.80 -12.65
N CYS A 2 46.24 34.06 -11.34
CA CYS A 2 45.32 33.55 -10.29
C CYS A 2 43.91 34.18 -10.28
N ALA A 3 43.76 35.47 -10.61
CA ALA A 3 42.47 36.15 -10.56
C ALA A 3 41.47 35.70 -11.66
N ALA A 4 41.96 35.43 -12.86
CA ALA A 4 41.12 34.94 -13.97
C ALA A 4 40.63 33.50 -13.74
N TRP A 5 41.47 32.65 -13.13
CA TRP A 5 41.10 31.29 -12.75
C TRP A 5 40.10 31.28 -11.58
N LEU A 6 40.31 32.13 -10.56
CA LEU A 6 39.36 32.32 -9.47
C LEU A 6 38.01 32.87 -9.97
N GLY A 7 38.03 33.85 -10.89
CA GLY A 7 36.82 34.41 -11.50
C GLY A 7 36.04 33.40 -12.35
N TRP A 8 36.73 32.60 -13.17
CA TRP A 8 36.10 31.52 -13.94
C TRP A 8 35.47 30.47 -13.02
N ARG A 9 36.18 30.06 -11.96
CA ARG A 9 35.68 29.08 -10.98
C ARG A 9 34.48 29.59 -10.20
N PHE A 10 34.45 30.87 -9.82
CA PHE A 10 33.32 31.50 -9.13
C PHE A 10 32.07 31.60 -10.02
N CYS A 11 32.26 31.90 -11.31
CA CYS A 11 31.18 31.87 -12.30
C CYS A 11 30.64 30.45 -12.54
N GLN A 12 31.49 29.42 -12.49
CA GLN A 12 31.04 28.02 -12.61
C GLN A 12 30.24 27.54 -11.39
N GLU A 13 30.62 27.94 -10.18
CA GLU A 13 29.86 27.57 -8.98
C GLU A 13 28.44 28.15 -9.01
N LYS A 14 28.27 29.43 -9.35
CA LYS A 14 26.96 30.06 -9.49
C LYS A 14 26.09 29.40 -10.57
N LYS A 15 26.70 28.97 -11.69
CA LYS A 15 26.00 28.23 -12.75
C LYS A 15 25.48 26.88 -12.25
N LEU A 16 26.24 26.17 -11.41
CA LEU A 16 25.83 24.87 -10.89
C LEU A 16 24.69 24.98 -9.88
N TYR A 17 24.69 26.01 -9.01
CA TYR A 17 23.54 26.32 -8.16
C TYR A 17 22.28 26.58 -8.98
N LEU A 18 22.37 27.48 -9.96
CA LEU A 18 21.25 27.85 -10.82
C LEU A 18 20.72 26.64 -11.60
N PHE A 19 21.63 25.84 -12.18
CA PHE A 19 21.26 24.62 -12.90
C PHE A 19 20.51 23.64 -12.00
N SER A 20 21.01 23.38 -10.78
CA SER A 20 20.39 22.43 -9.84
C SER A 20 18.97 22.87 -9.45
N ILE A 21 18.78 24.16 -9.20
CA ILE A 21 17.47 24.76 -8.87
C ILE A 21 16.53 24.69 -10.07
N LEU A 22 16.97 25.11 -11.26
CA LEU A 22 16.14 25.08 -12.46
C LEU A 22 15.76 23.64 -12.83
N PHE A 23 16.70 22.71 -12.75
CA PHE A 23 16.43 21.29 -12.98
C PHE A 23 15.37 20.76 -12.01
N PHE A 24 15.52 21.05 -10.71
CA PHE A 24 14.52 20.67 -9.71
C PHE A 24 13.13 21.21 -10.04
N ILE A 25 13.01 22.52 -10.34
CA ILE A 25 11.72 23.17 -10.64
C ILE A 25 11.10 22.61 -11.93
N ILE A 26 11.88 22.50 -13.00
CA ILE A 26 11.40 21.99 -14.30
C ILE A 26 10.97 20.53 -14.18
N ALA A 27 11.76 19.70 -13.48
CA ALA A 27 11.42 18.30 -13.25
C ALA A 27 10.21 18.12 -12.32
N LEU A 28 10.00 19.03 -11.36
CA LEU A 28 8.87 18.99 -10.43
C LEU A 28 7.56 19.41 -11.10
N GLY A 29 7.60 20.34 -12.05
CA GLY A 29 6.44 20.85 -12.78
C GLY A 29 5.41 19.79 -13.22
N PRO A 30 5.79 18.75 -14.01
CA PRO A 30 4.84 17.74 -14.47
C PRO A 30 4.26 16.86 -13.36
N VAL A 31 4.96 16.74 -12.23
CA VAL A 31 4.57 15.83 -11.13
C VAL A 31 3.96 16.57 -9.94
N TYR A 32 3.96 17.91 -9.95
CA TYR A 32 3.44 18.74 -8.86
C TYR A 32 1.97 18.50 -8.57
N ASN A 33 1.17 18.26 -9.62
CA ASN A 33 -0.25 17.96 -9.50
C ASN A 33 -0.55 16.49 -9.14
N LEU A 34 0.47 15.62 -9.12
CA LEU A 34 0.31 14.25 -8.65
C LEU A 34 0.29 14.30 -7.12
N GLN A 35 -0.89 14.05 -6.54
CA GLN A 35 -1.10 14.11 -5.10
C GLN A 35 -0.07 13.24 -4.35
N LEU A 36 0.78 13.88 -3.56
CA LEU A 36 1.58 13.22 -2.53
C LEU A 36 0.64 12.88 -1.37
N SER A 37 -0.08 11.77 -1.51
CA SER A 37 -1.00 11.29 -0.47
C SER A 37 -0.22 10.61 0.65
N GLY A 38 -0.51 10.94 1.90
CA GLY A 38 0.01 10.21 3.06
C GLY A 38 -0.51 8.77 3.17
N PHE A 39 -1.51 8.39 2.36
CA PHE A 39 -2.15 7.08 2.38
C PHE A 39 -1.62 6.13 1.30
N THR A 40 -1.08 6.65 0.20
CA THR A 40 -0.53 5.83 -0.90
C THR A 40 0.75 6.45 -1.44
N SER A 41 1.80 5.63 -1.61
CA SER A 41 3.11 6.10 -2.10
C SER A 41 3.22 6.09 -3.63
N GLU A 42 2.10 6.11 -4.36
CA GLU A 42 2.14 6.13 -5.84
C GLU A 42 2.79 7.41 -6.37
N GLY A 43 2.42 8.56 -5.80
CA GLY A 43 2.94 9.87 -6.18
C GLY A 43 4.45 9.99 -5.94
N GLU A 44 4.97 9.32 -4.90
CA GLU A 44 6.39 9.39 -4.52
C GLU A 44 7.31 8.84 -5.63
N ARG A 45 6.84 7.87 -6.42
CA ARG A 45 7.60 7.28 -7.53
C ARG A 45 7.97 8.29 -8.60
N PHE A 46 7.20 9.37 -8.74
CA PHE A 46 7.43 10.39 -9.76
C PHE A 46 8.39 11.50 -9.29
N VAL A 47 8.71 11.55 -7.99
CA VAL A 47 9.61 12.57 -7.41
C VAL A 47 11.09 12.19 -7.58
N TYR A 48 11.39 10.98 -8.08
CA TYR A 48 12.77 10.53 -8.32
C TYR A 48 13.54 11.50 -9.24
N LEU A 49 12.90 12.02 -10.29
CA LEU A 49 13.55 12.91 -11.24
C LEU A 49 13.85 14.29 -10.61
N PRO A 50 12.90 15.00 -9.98
CA PRO A 50 13.20 16.19 -9.17
C PRO A 50 14.32 15.97 -8.14
N SER A 51 14.36 14.79 -7.50
CA SER A 51 15.34 14.50 -6.45
C SER A 51 16.79 14.60 -6.91
N ILE A 52 17.07 14.40 -8.21
CA ILE A 52 18.41 14.58 -8.78
C ILE A 52 18.86 16.04 -8.66
N GLY A 53 18.00 16.99 -9.01
CA GLY A 53 18.30 18.43 -8.88
C GLY A 53 18.54 18.82 -7.41
N MET A 54 17.74 18.26 -6.49
CA MET A 54 17.92 18.48 -5.06
C MET A 54 19.24 17.87 -4.54
N ALA A 55 19.59 16.66 -4.95
CA ALA A 55 20.84 16.01 -4.56
C ALA A 55 22.06 16.80 -5.07
N MET A 56 22.01 17.30 -6.31
CA MET A 56 23.03 18.18 -6.86
C MET A 56 23.15 19.46 -6.02
N LEU A 57 22.04 20.13 -5.73
CA LEU A 57 22.02 21.36 -4.93
C LEU A 57 22.67 21.15 -3.55
N LEU A 58 22.29 20.08 -2.85
CA LEU A 58 22.88 19.71 -1.55
C LEU A 58 24.39 19.46 -1.66
N ALA A 59 24.85 18.77 -2.71
CA ALA A 59 26.27 18.52 -2.93
C ALA A 59 27.06 19.82 -3.14
N VAL A 60 26.53 20.78 -3.90
CA VAL A 60 27.19 22.09 -4.11
C VAL A 60 27.24 22.88 -2.80
N ILE A 61 26.16 22.89 -2.02
CA ILE A 61 26.11 23.56 -0.71
C ILE A 61 27.20 22.97 0.21
N VAL A 62 27.25 21.65 0.35
CA VAL A 62 28.25 20.96 1.19
C VAL A 62 29.67 21.27 0.70
N ALA A 63 29.92 21.22 -0.61
CA ALA A 63 31.23 21.54 -1.17
C ALA A 63 31.65 23.00 -0.93
N GLY A 64 30.71 23.95 -1.03
CA GLY A 64 30.94 25.36 -0.73
C GLY A 64 31.26 25.58 0.75
N LEU A 65 30.49 24.96 1.64
CA LEU A 65 30.74 24.97 3.09
C LEU A 65 32.08 24.32 3.42
N TRP A 66 32.43 23.20 2.81
CA TRP A 66 33.71 22.52 3.05
C TRP A 66 34.92 23.40 2.68
N LYS A 67 34.84 24.12 1.57
CA LYS A 67 35.93 25.01 1.11
C LYS A 67 36.13 26.21 2.03
N LYS A 68 35.04 26.83 2.50
CA LYS A 68 35.09 28.07 3.29
C LYS A 68 35.18 27.81 4.80
N TRP A 69 34.48 26.79 5.28
CA TRP A 69 34.28 26.45 6.69
C TRP A 69 34.34 24.93 6.86
N ARG A 70 35.54 24.35 6.74
CA ARG A 70 35.74 22.88 6.66
C ARG A 70 34.95 22.09 7.70
N ILE A 71 34.99 22.50 8.97
CA ILE A 71 34.28 21.82 10.06
C ILE A 71 32.76 21.85 9.83
N LEU A 72 32.20 23.01 9.45
CA LEU A 72 30.78 23.14 9.17
C LEU A 72 30.38 22.27 7.96
N GLY A 73 31.18 22.25 6.89
CA GLY A 73 30.93 21.38 5.74
C GLY A 73 30.91 19.89 6.11
N ILE A 74 31.83 19.44 6.96
CA ILE A 74 31.86 18.07 7.49
C ILE A 74 30.60 17.78 8.31
N ILE A 75 30.25 18.66 9.25
CA ILE A 75 29.05 18.50 10.09
C ILE A 75 27.79 18.43 9.22
N THR A 76 27.63 19.32 8.24
CA THR A 76 26.49 19.30 7.33
C THR A 76 26.42 18.00 6.53
N ALA A 77 27.55 17.53 5.98
CA ALA A 77 27.60 16.24 5.29
C ALA A 77 27.19 15.07 6.20
N MET A 78 27.73 15.02 7.43
CA MET A 78 27.37 13.97 8.39
C MET A 78 25.90 14.00 8.75
N VAL A 79 25.34 15.18 9.01
CA VAL A 79 23.90 15.33 9.32
C VAL A 79 23.04 14.83 8.15
N LEU A 80 23.37 15.20 6.91
CA LEU A 80 22.64 14.72 5.73
C LEU A 80 22.74 13.20 5.58
N ILE A 81 23.94 12.62 5.73
CA ILE A 81 24.15 11.17 5.65
C ILE A 81 23.32 10.44 6.71
N VAL A 82 23.38 10.89 7.97
CA VAL A 82 22.61 10.28 9.07
C VAL A 82 21.11 10.41 8.81
N TYR A 83 20.65 11.59 8.40
CA TYR A 83 19.25 11.84 8.09
C TYR A 83 18.72 10.92 6.98
N PHE A 84 19.40 10.85 5.83
CA PHE A 84 18.95 10.02 4.72
C PHE A 84 19.09 8.52 5.02
N SER A 85 20.16 8.11 5.71
CA SER A 85 20.36 6.71 6.12
C SER A 85 19.27 6.27 7.11
N PHE A 86 18.92 7.12 8.07
CA PHE A 86 17.85 6.82 9.02
C PHE A 86 16.49 6.69 8.33
N ASN A 87 16.15 7.61 7.42
CA ASN A 87 14.92 7.54 6.63
C ASN A 87 14.87 6.28 5.75
N LEU A 88 15.98 5.95 5.08
CA LEU A 88 16.10 4.73 4.29
C LEU A 88 15.90 3.48 5.14
N TRP A 89 16.54 3.44 6.32
CA TRP A 89 16.39 2.33 7.25
C TRP A 89 14.94 2.17 7.73
N GLN A 90 14.28 3.25 8.14
CA GLN A 90 12.86 3.22 8.53
C GLN A 90 11.96 2.73 7.41
N ARG A 91 12.19 3.17 6.16
CA ARG A 91 11.42 2.69 5.01
C ARG A 91 11.69 1.21 4.74
N ASN A 92 12.94 0.77 4.77
CA ASN A 92 13.28 -0.64 4.57
C ASN A 92 12.60 -1.57 5.57
N LEU A 93 12.47 -1.17 6.84
CA LEU A 93 11.71 -1.95 7.83
C LEU A 93 10.24 -2.12 7.44
N ILE A 94 9.61 -1.06 6.92
CA ILE A 94 8.21 -1.13 6.46
C ILE A 94 8.09 -2.09 5.27
N TRP A 95 9.02 -2.04 4.31
CA TRP A 95 9.05 -2.95 3.16
C TRP A 95 9.30 -4.41 3.57
N GLN A 96 10.20 -4.64 4.53
CA GLN A 96 10.44 -5.98 5.08
C GLN A 96 9.17 -6.52 5.76
N ASN A 97 8.47 -5.70 6.55
CA ASN A 97 7.22 -6.09 7.18
C ASN A 97 6.11 -6.38 6.16
N ALA A 98 6.01 -5.58 5.09
CA ALA A 98 5.05 -5.83 4.02
C ALA A 98 5.36 -7.15 3.30
N GLY A 99 6.63 -7.41 2.99
CA GLY A 99 7.07 -8.67 2.37
C GLY A 99 6.82 -9.90 3.27
N ALA A 100 7.12 -9.78 4.57
CA ALA A 100 6.84 -10.83 5.55
C ALA A 100 5.33 -11.10 5.66
N LEU A 101 4.51 -10.04 5.71
CA LEU A 101 3.05 -10.16 5.71
C LEU A 101 2.54 -10.83 4.43
N SER A 102 3.07 -10.48 3.25
CA SER A 102 2.70 -11.13 1.99
C SER A 102 2.97 -12.65 2.04
N GLN A 103 4.16 -13.05 2.47
CA GLN A 103 4.50 -14.48 2.59
C GLN A 103 3.60 -15.19 3.60
N GLN A 104 3.32 -14.55 4.73
CA GLN A 104 2.44 -15.06 5.77
C GLN A 104 1.00 -15.27 5.26
N LEU A 105 0.44 -14.31 4.51
CA LEU A 105 -0.92 -14.43 3.98
C LEU A 105 -1.06 -15.54 2.94
N LEU A 106 -0.02 -15.79 2.14
CA LEU A 106 -0.01 -16.93 1.21
C LEU A 106 0.07 -18.26 1.95
N ALA A 107 0.90 -18.34 3.00
CA ALA A 107 1.00 -19.53 3.85
C ALA A 107 -0.33 -19.80 4.58
N ASP A 108 -0.94 -18.77 5.16
CA ASP A 108 -2.25 -18.83 5.80
C ASP A 108 -3.32 -19.28 4.81
N PHE A 109 -3.34 -18.73 3.60
CA PHE A 109 -4.28 -19.15 2.55
C PHE A 109 -4.16 -20.65 2.27
N ALA A 110 -2.92 -21.16 2.09
CA ALA A 110 -2.68 -22.57 1.82
C ALA A 110 -3.12 -23.46 3.00
N SER A 111 -2.78 -23.08 4.24
CA SER A 111 -3.10 -23.87 5.44
C SER A 111 -4.58 -23.84 5.80
N GLU A 112 -5.23 -22.70 5.65
CA GLU A 112 -6.65 -22.53 5.96
C GLU A 112 -7.52 -23.25 4.93
N THR A 113 -7.25 -23.05 3.64
CA THR A 113 -8.17 -23.52 2.59
C THR A 113 -7.97 -24.98 2.21
N ASN A 114 -6.73 -25.42 2.00
CA ASN A 114 -6.41 -26.70 1.37
C ASN A 114 -7.35 -27.05 0.19
N LEU A 115 -7.57 -26.08 -0.72
CA LEU A 115 -8.58 -26.19 -1.78
C LEU A 115 -8.40 -27.47 -2.60
N LYS A 116 -9.48 -28.24 -2.69
CA LYS A 116 -9.59 -29.38 -3.60
C LYS A 116 -10.15 -28.94 -4.96
N PRO A 117 -9.95 -29.72 -6.03
CA PRO A 117 -10.60 -29.46 -7.31
C PRO A 117 -12.12 -29.32 -7.14
N GLY A 118 -12.69 -28.24 -7.66
CA GLY A 118 -14.11 -27.92 -7.53
C GLY A 118 -14.49 -27.14 -6.27
N GLU A 119 -13.54 -26.81 -5.38
CA GLU A 119 -13.75 -25.88 -4.28
C GLU A 119 -13.31 -24.46 -4.68
N GLY A 120 -13.88 -23.45 -4.02
CA GLY A 120 -13.52 -22.05 -4.23
C GLY A 120 -13.14 -21.32 -2.95
N ALA A 121 -12.61 -20.11 -3.09
CA ALA A 121 -12.34 -19.22 -1.97
C ALA A 121 -12.72 -17.77 -2.29
N VAL A 122 -13.38 -17.10 -1.35
CA VAL A 122 -13.59 -15.65 -1.38
C VAL A 122 -12.72 -15.02 -0.31
N ILE A 123 -11.95 -14.00 -0.69
CA ILE A 123 -11.02 -13.33 0.21
C ILE A 123 -11.44 -11.88 0.36
N MET A 124 -11.72 -11.48 1.60
CA MET A 124 -12.23 -10.15 1.94
C MET A 124 -11.25 -9.37 2.81
N GLY A 125 -11.12 -8.08 2.48
CA GLY A 125 -10.27 -7.17 3.25
C GLY A 125 -8.79 -7.51 3.16
N LEU A 126 -8.26 -7.84 1.98
CA LEU A 126 -6.81 -8.04 1.84
C LEU A 126 -6.06 -6.73 2.17
N PRO A 127 -4.91 -6.80 2.86
CA PRO A 127 -4.04 -5.63 3.01
C PRO A 127 -3.59 -5.07 1.66
N ASP A 128 -3.83 -3.78 1.43
CA ASP A 128 -3.28 -3.05 0.29
C ASP A 128 -1.79 -2.79 0.53
N ASN A 129 -1.50 -2.09 1.62
CA ASN A 129 -0.17 -1.61 1.97
C ASN A 129 0.01 -1.49 3.49
N ILE A 130 1.27 -1.50 3.92
CA ILE A 130 1.69 -1.09 5.26
C ILE A 130 2.47 0.22 5.11
N GLY A 131 1.91 1.34 5.57
CA GLY A 131 2.59 2.64 5.55
C GLY A 131 3.14 3.05 4.17
N GLY A 132 2.42 2.69 3.11
CA GLY A 132 2.78 2.91 1.70
C GLY A 132 3.48 1.73 1.01
N ALA A 133 4.05 0.77 1.74
CA ALA A 133 4.66 -0.41 1.11
C ALA A 133 3.59 -1.45 0.76
N TYR A 134 3.40 -1.73 -0.53
CA TYR A 134 2.36 -2.66 -0.99
C TYR A 134 2.62 -4.09 -0.54
N VAL A 135 1.56 -4.77 -0.12
CA VAL A 135 1.56 -6.19 0.24
C VAL A 135 1.29 -7.01 -1.02
N PHE A 136 0.10 -6.83 -1.61
CA PHE A 136 -0.25 -7.44 -2.90
C PHE A 136 -0.84 -6.43 -3.88
N ARG A 137 -1.81 -5.63 -3.41
CA ARG A 137 -2.66 -4.78 -4.24
C ARG A 137 -3.32 -5.54 -5.39
N ASN A 138 -2.63 -5.67 -6.53
CA ASN A 138 -3.08 -6.43 -7.71
C ASN A 138 -2.34 -7.76 -7.92
N GLY A 139 -1.28 -8.02 -7.15
CA GLY A 139 -0.38 -9.16 -7.33
C GLY A 139 -0.83 -10.46 -6.66
N TRP A 140 -1.99 -10.49 -5.98
CA TRP A 140 -2.44 -11.66 -5.21
C TRP A 140 -2.56 -12.93 -6.08
N ILE A 141 -3.32 -12.84 -7.17
CA ILE A 141 -3.52 -13.99 -8.09
C ILE A 141 -2.19 -14.41 -8.72
N THR A 142 -1.33 -13.48 -9.09
CA THR A 142 0.00 -13.78 -9.63
C THR A 142 0.90 -14.47 -8.60
N ALA A 143 0.84 -14.06 -7.34
CA ALA A 143 1.58 -14.69 -6.26
C ALA A 143 1.08 -16.12 -5.99
N LEU A 144 -0.24 -16.34 -5.96
CA LEU A 144 -0.80 -17.68 -5.89
C LEU A 144 -0.37 -18.54 -7.09
N LYS A 145 -0.39 -18.00 -8.31
CA LYS A 145 0.13 -18.69 -9.51
C LYS A 145 1.58 -19.14 -9.37
N LEU A 146 2.41 -18.29 -8.77
CA LEU A 146 3.84 -18.52 -8.65
C LEU A 146 4.18 -19.53 -7.55
N PHE A 147 3.59 -19.37 -6.37
CA PHE A 147 3.95 -20.16 -5.19
C PHE A 147 3.04 -21.38 -4.96
N TYR A 148 1.82 -21.34 -5.50
CA TYR A 148 0.76 -22.33 -5.29
C TYR A 148 0.01 -22.62 -6.61
N PRO A 149 0.71 -23.10 -7.66
CA PRO A 149 0.15 -23.23 -9.02
C PRO A 149 -1.05 -24.19 -9.12
N THR A 150 -1.30 -25.01 -8.10
CA THR A 150 -2.43 -25.94 -8.04
C THR A 150 -3.77 -25.27 -7.70
N TYR A 151 -3.78 -24.04 -7.18
CA TYR A 151 -4.99 -23.36 -6.66
C TYR A 151 -5.77 -22.54 -7.69
N LEU A 152 -5.54 -22.74 -9.00
CA LEU A 152 -5.69 -21.66 -9.98
C LEU A 152 -7.03 -21.39 -10.65
N VAL A 153 -8.14 -21.97 -10.19
CA VAL A 153 -9.40 -21.83 -10.95
C VAL A 153 -10.45 -20.97 -10.23
N ASP A 154 -10.47 -20.93 -8.90
CA ASP A 154 -11.68 -20.48 -8.17
C ASP A 154 -11.39 -19.62 -6.93
N VAL A 155 -10.52 -18.62 -7.05
CA VAL A 155 -10.23 -17.67 -5.98
C VAL A 155 -10.71 -16.27 -6.36
N LEU A 156 -11.60 -15.69 -5.54
CA LEU A 156 -12.18 -14.36 -5.70
C LEU A 156 -11.66 -13.40 -4.60
N PRO A 157 -10.59 -12.63 -4.84
CA PRO A 157 -10.22 -11.52 -3.97
C PRO A 157 -11.15 -10.33 -4.21
N THR A 158 -11.76 -9.82 -3.14
CA THR A 158 -12.60 -8.61 -3.23
C THR A 158 -11.78 -7.34 -3.33
N LYS A 159 -12.39 -6.26 -3.85
CA LYS A 159 -11.67 -4.99 -4.13
C LYS A 159 -11.60 -4.00 -2.95
N ALA A 160 -12.25 -4.29 -1.82
CA ALA A 160 -12.05 -3.48 -0.62
C ALA A 160 -10.76 -3.93 0.08
N LEU A 161 -9.73 -3.10 -0.02
CA LEU A 161 -8.41 -3.38 0.53
C LEU A 161 -8.17 -2.59 1.82
N LEU A 162 -7.21 -3.01 2.62
CA LEU A 162 -6.90 -2.37 3.90
C LEU A 162 -5.63 -1.55 3.84
N ASN A 163 -5.72 -0.29 4.26
CA ASN A 163 -4.56 0.55 4.52
C ASN A 163 -4.10 0.36 5.97
N LEU A 164 -2.97 -0.32 6.14
CA LEU A 164 -2.39 -0.62 7.44
C LEU A 164 -1.19 0.29 7.71
N SER A 165 -0.83 0.41 8.97
CA SER A 165 0.36 1.10 9.45
C SER A 165 1.32 0.13 10.12
N LYS A 166 2.57 0.57 10.31
CA LYS A 166 3.57 -0.19 11.08
C LYS A 166 3.13 -0.56 12.49
N ASN A 167 2.13 0.14 13.05
CA ASN A 167 1.69 -0.01 14.43
C ASN A 167 0.44 -0.89 14.60
N ASN A 168 -0.26 -1.22 13.50
CA ASN A 168 -1.57 -1.88 13.57
C ASN A 168 -1.72 -3.10 12.64
N TYR A 169 -0.75 -3.38 11.75
CA TYR A 169 -0.89 -4.46 10.76
C TYR A 169 -1.05 -5.86 11.37
N ASN A 170 -0.59 -6.07 12.60
CA ASN A 170 -0.69 -7.34 13.35
C ASN A 170 -1.70 -7.25 14.50
N LYS A 171 -2.53 -6.20 14.55
CA LYS A 171 -3.52 -5.98 15.60
C LYS A 171 -4.92 -6.19 15.07
N LYS A 172 -5.87 -6.39 15.98
CA LYS A 172 -7.29 -6.35 15.63
C LYS A 172 -7.64 -4.92 15.27
N VAL A 173 -7.96 -4.69 13.99
CA VAL A 173 -8.31 -3.37 13.46
C VAL A 173 -9.71 -3.34 12.83
N ILE A 174 -10.30 -4.52 12.63
CA ILE A 174 -11.60 -4.70 11.98
C ILE A 174 -12.43 -5.67 12.81
N ASP A 175 -13.70 -5.32 12.98
CA ASP A 175 -14.74 -6.22 13.44
C ASP A 175 -15.56 -6.69 12.23
N TRP A 176 -15.62 -8.00 12.06
CA TRP A 176 -16.40 -8.66 11.01
C TRP A 176 -17.75 -9.08 11.58
N THR A 177 -18.83 -8.74 10.87
CA THR A 177 -20.20 -9.10 11.20
C THR A 177 -20.83 -9.79 10.00
N VAL A 178 -21.53 -10.90 10.24
CA VAL A 178 -22.27 -11.62 9.20
C VAL A 178 -23.58 -10.87 8.89
N LEU A 179 -23.89 -10.70 7.61
CA LEU A 179 -25.15 -10.16 7.11
C LEU A 179 -25.94 -11.29 6.42
N PRO A 180 -27.27 -11.15 6.24
CA PRO A 180 -28.09 -12.19 5.61
C PRO A 180 -27.57 -12.67 4.24
N ASN A 181 -27.01 -11.76 3.44
CA ASN A 181 -26.47 -12.05 2.11
C ASN A 181 -25.00 -11.64 1.98
N GLY A 182 -24.24 -11.57 3.07
CA GLY A 182 -22.97 -10.86 3.02
C GLY A 182 -22.17 -10.78 4.30
N TYR A 183 -21.21 -9.86 4.30
CA TYR A 183 -20.43 -9.50 5.47
C TYR A 183 -20.30 -7.98 5.57
N ARG A 184 -20.21 -7.49 6.80
CA ARG A 184 -19.80 -6.13 7.13
C ARG A 184 -18.46 -6.18 7.83
N ALA A 185 -17.57 -5.29 7.45
CA ALA A 185 -16.28 -5.08 8.07
C ALA A 185 -16.25 -3.63 8.58
N SER A 186 -16.19 -3.43 9.89
CA SER A 186 -16.15 -2.10 10.50
C SER A 186 -14.80 -1.88 11.18
N ALA A 187 -14.16 -0.75 10.92
CA ALA A 187 -12.91 -0.38 11.57
C ALA A 187 -13.15 -0.16 13.08
N ILE A 188 -12.34 -0.78 13.92
CA ILE A 188 -12.44 -0.68 15.39
C ILE A 188 -12.10 0.74 15.86
N SER A 189 -11.23 1.41 15.12
CA SER A 189 -10.91 2.83 15.31
C SER A 189 -11.62 3.67 14.26
N SER A 190 -11.79 4.97 14.53
CA SER A 190 -12.32 5.94 13.55
C SER A 190 -11.40 6.19 12.34
N GLN A 191 -10.38 5.36 12.13
CA GLN A 191 -9.46 5.47 11.01
C GLN A 191 -10.12 4.97 9.71
N HIS A 192 -9.88 5.67 8.60
CA HIS A 192 -10.28 5.23 7.27
C HIS A 192 -9.34 4.11 6.80
N LEU A 193 -9.73 2.86 7.06
CA LEU A 193 -8.94 1.67 6.73
C LEU A 193 -9.24 1.12 5.35
N PHE A 194 -10.49 1.20 4.88
CA PHE A 194 -10.92 0.54 3.64
C PHE A 194 -10.66 1.46 2.44
N THR A 195 -9.77 1.05 1.55
CA THR A 195 -9.44 1.75 0.30
C THR A 195 -10.08 1.06 -0.90
N GLY A 196 -10.22 1.80 -1.99
CA GLY A 196 -10.81 1.32 -3.24
C GLY A 196 -11.92 2.22 -3.73
N SER A 197 -12.79 1.70 -4.61
CA SER A 197 -13.97 2.44 -5.05
C SER A 197 -15.01 2.46 -3.94
N ALA A 198 -15.62 3.63 -3.69
CA ALA A 198 -16.69 3.79 -2.70
C ALA A 198 -17.84 2.80 -2.92
N LYS A 199 -18.16 2.52 -4.19
CA LYS A 199 -19.11 1.48 -4.60
C LYS A 199 -18.53 0.68 -5.75
N LEU A 200 -18.85 -0.61 -5.78
CA LEU A 200 -18.51 -1.50 -6.89
C LEU A 200 -19.61 -2.54 -7.04
N ASP A 201 -20.18 -2.59 -8.24
CA ASP A 201 -21.12 -3.63 -8.63
C ASP A 201 -20.38 -4.65 -9.49
N SER A 202 -20.33 -5.88 -9.04
CA SER A 202 -19.77 -7.01 -9.78
C SER A 202 -20.82 -8.10 -9.97
N LEU A 203 -20.52 -9.10 -10.80
CA LEU A 203 -21.40 -10.25 -10.99
C LEU A 203 -21.56 -11.07 -9.70
N ASP A 204 -20.53 -11.09 -8.85
CA ASP A 204 -20.48 -11.96 -7.67
C ASP A 204 -20.93 -11.25 -6.39
N TYR A 205 -20.61 -9.96 -6.26
CA TYR A 205 -20.95 -9.15 -5.09
C TYR A 205 -21.10 -7.65 -5.41
N LEU A 206 -21.86 -6.98 -4.55
CA LEU A 206 -21.92 -5.53 -4.42
C LEU A 206 -21.04 -5.14 -3.23
N LEU A 207 -20.16 -4.17 -3.45
CA LEU A 207 -19.32 -3.59 -2.41
C LEU A 207 -19.74 -2.14 -2.18
N ASN A 208 -19.91 -1.78 -0.91
CA ASN A 208 -20.20 -0.42 -0.48
C ASN A 208 -19.27 -0.04 0.69
N ILE A 209 -18.38 0.92 0.45
CA ILE A 209 -17.52 1.50 1.48
C ILE A 209 -18.23 2.74 2.06
N LYS A 210 -18.54 2.70 3.37
CA LYS A 210 -19.22 3.78 4.07
C LYS A 210 -18.26 4.77 4.71
N ASN A 211 -18.80 5.96 5.01
CA ASN A 211 -18.06 7.12 5.50
C ASN A 211 -16.81 7.39 4.63
N TYR A 212 -17.01 7.28 3.32
CA TYR A 212 -15.96 7.38 2.34
C TYR A 212 -15.56 8.85 2.15
N ASP A 213 -14.31 9.16 2.47
CA ASP A 213 -13.71 10.45 2.20
C ASP A 213 -13.08 10.42 0.80
N THR A 214 -13.53 11.33 -0.07
CA THR A 214 -13.11 11.42 -1.47
C THR A 214 -11.70 11.99 -1.66
N ILE A 215 -11.18 12.70 -0.66
CA ILE A 215 -9.83 13.25 -0.64
C ILE A 215 -8.84 12.14 -0.33
N VAL A 216 -9.07 11.38 0.75
CA VAL A 216 -8.18 10.27 1.14
C VAL A 216 -8.49 8.97 0.41
N LYS A 217 -9.64 8.90 -0.28
CA LYS A 217 -10.15 7.74 -1.03
C LYS A 217 -10.27 6.48 -0.16
N ALA A 218 -10.82 6.67 1.03
CA ALA A 218 -10.94 5.62 2.03
C ALA A 218 -12.16 5.80 2.94
N GLY A 219 -12.70 4.71 3.45
CA GLY A 219 -13.79 4.68 4.43
C GLY A 219 -13.45 3.85 5.66
N ASN A 220 -14.33 3.87 6.66
CA ASN A 220 -14.15 3.14 7.91
C ASN A 220 -15.00 1.87 8.01
N GLU A 221 -15.88 1.61 7.05
CA GLU A 221 -16.70 0.41 7.00
C GLU A 221 -16.84 -0.05 5.55
N ALA A 222 -16.83 -1.36 5.33
CA ALA A 222 -17.09 -1.99 4.04
C ALA A 222 -18.17 -3.06 4.18
N GLU A 223 -19.17 -3.01 3.30
CA GLU A 223 -20.22 -4.02 3.19
C GLU A 223 -20.06 -4.79 1.88
N PHE A 224 -20.07 -6.10 1.98
CA PHE A 224 -20.02 -7.04 0.87
C PHE A 224 -21.37 -7.77 0.82
N HIS A 225 -22.16 -7.52 -0.22
CA HIS A 225 -23.42 -8.22 -0.44
C HIS A 225 -23.29 -9.13 -1.66
N PHE A 226 -23.34 -10.43 -1.47
CA PHE A 226 -23.27 -11.38 -2.58
C PHE A 226 -24.55 -11.35 -3.41
N THR A 227 -24.40 -11.44 -4.72
CA THR A 227 -25.54 -11.44 -5.63
C THR A 227 -26.33 -12.75 -5.49
N PRO A 228 -27.62 -12.77 -5.85
CA PRO A 228 -28.39 -14.01 -5.87
C PRO A 228 -27.74 -15.11 -6.76
N ILE A 229 -27.07 -14.70 -7.84
CA ILE A 229 -26.35 -15.60 -8.75
C ILE A 229 -25.19 -16.28 -8.00
N PHE A 230 -24.38 -15.51 -7.27
CA PHE A 230 -23.29 -16.07 -6.48
C PHE A 230 -23.80 -16.96 -5.34
N ILE A 231 -24.86 -16.52 -4.64
CA ILE A 231 -25.47 -17.31 -3.56
C ILE A 231 -26.00 -18.64 -4.09
N ALA A 232 -26.59 -18.68 -5.30
CA ALA A 232 -27.02 -19.92 -5.92
C ALA A 232 -25.84 -20.88 -6.17
N GLN A 233 -24.65 -20.37 -6.50
CA GLN A 233 -23.44 -21.20 -6.66
C GLN A 233 -22.96 -21.82 -5.34
N LEU A 234 -23.25 -21.20 -4.19
CA LEU A 234 -22.93 -21.76 -2.87
C LEU A 234 -23.65 -23.09 -2.59
N SER A 235 -24.75 -23.37 -3.30
CA SER A 235 -25.47 -24.64 -3.18
C SER A 235 -24.78 -25.81 -3.91
N SER A 236 -24.01 -25.53 -4.96
CA SER A 236 -23.35 -26.52 -5.81
C SER A 236 -21.85 -26.62 -5.58
N LYS A 237 -21.27 -25.67 -4.83
CA LYS A 237 -19.83 -25.53 -4.65
C LYS A 237 -19.48 -25.22 -3.20
N THR A 238 -18.46 -25.89 -2.68
CA THR A 238 -17.88 -25.53 -1.38
C THR A 238 -17.01 -24.29 -1.57
N ILE A 239 -17.40 -23.18 -0.94
CA ILE A 239 -16.65 -21.91 -0.98
C ILE A 239 -16.16 -21.56 0.42
N ASN A 240 -14.85 -21.42 0.56
CA ASN A 240 -14.21 -20.95 1.79
C ASN A 240 -14.23 -19.41 1.82
N PHE A 241 -14.76 -18.82 2.88
CA PHE A 241 -14.67 -17.37 3.10
C PHE A 241 -13.49 -17.08 4.01
N LEU A 242 -12.60 -16.22 3.55
CA LEU A 242 -11.42 -15.80 4.30
C LEU A 242 -11.42 -14.28 4.50
N VAL A 243 -11.01 -13.87 5.69
CA VAL A 243 -10.90 -12.48 6.08
C VAL A 243 -9.52 -12.19 6.66
N PHE A 244 -9.05 -10.98 6.44
CA PHE A 244 -7.88 -10.50 7.18
C PHE A 244 -8.26 -10.13 8.61
N ASN A 245 -7.53 -10.68 9.57
CA ASN A 245 -7.69 -10.35 10.98
C ASN A 245 -6.37 -10.56 11.75
N GLU A 246 -5.92 -9.54 12.47
CA GLU A 246 -4.71 -9.59 13.33
C GLU A 246 -3.43 -10.03 12.59
N GLY A 247 -3.22 -9.56 11.37
CA GLY A 247 -2.05 -9.93 10.57
C GLY A 247 -2.12 -11.34 9.96
N ARG A 248 -3.26 -12.02 10.09
CA ARG A 248 -3.49 -13.37 9.55
C ARG A 248 -4.64 -13.36 8.56
N LEU A 249 -4.61 -14.32 7.64
CA LEU A 249 -5.79 -14.70 6.89
C LEU A 249 -6.50 -15.84 7.64
N LYS A 250 -7.76 -15.64 8.03
CA LYS A 250 -8.54 -16.61 8.81
C LYS A 250 -9.83 -16.95 8.09
N LYS A 251 -10.30 -18.20 8.20
CA LYS A 251 -11.65 -18.56 7.80
C LYS A 251 -12.71 -17.86 8.67
N ILE A 252 -13.83 -17.53 8.05
CA ILE A 252 -15.03 -17.03 8.73
C ILE A 252 -16.23 -17.92 8.37
N ASP A 253 -17.22 -17.98 9.27
CA ASP A 253 -18.40 -18.81 9.09
C ASP A 253 -19.16 -18.45 7.80
N PRO A 254 -19.62 -19.45 7.02
CA PRO A 254 -20.31 -19.21 5.77
C PRO A 254 -21.71 -18.64 5.99
N ILE A 255 -22.16 -17.78 5.07
CA ILE A 255 -23.48 -17.13 5.08
C ILE A 255 -24.65 -18.14 5.03
N ILE A 256 -24.39 -19.38 4.60
CA ILE A 256 -25.41 -20.42 4.38
C ILE A 256 -26.15 -20.79 5.69
N SER A 257 -25.53 -20.64 6.86
CA SER A 257 -26.20 -20.89 8.15
C SER A 257 -27.41 -19.97 8.36
N VAL A 258 -27.35 -18.72 7.91
CA VAL A 258 -28.43 -17.73 8.04
C VAL A 258 -29.57 -17.98 7.04
N TYR A 259 -29.28 -18.54 5.87
CA TYR A 259 -30.30 -18.84 4.85
C TYR A 259 -31.13 -20.09 5.18
N LYS A 260 -30.51 -21.14 5.74
CA LYS A 260 -31.23 -22.37 6.11
C LYS A 260 -32.22 -22.18 7.27
N GLU A 261 -31.99 -21.22 8.15
CA GLU A 261 -32.92 -20.89 9.24
C GLU A 261 -34.13 -20.05 8.77
N ASN A 262 -33.99 -19.24 7.71
CA ASN A 262 -35.07 -18.39 7.20
C ASN A 262 -35.91 -19.03 6.07
N SER A 263 -35.56 -20.25 5.65
CA SER A 263 -36.27 -21.01 4.61
C SER A 263 -37.15 -22.15 5.15
N ASN A 264 -37.22 -22.30 6.48
CA ASN A 264 -38.15 -23.20 7.18
C ASN A 264 -39.28 -22.38 7.81
#